data_AF-A0A6I9YCR9-F1
#
_entry.id   AF-A0A6I9YCR9-F1
#
_cell.length_a   1.000
_cell.length_b   1.000
_cell.length_c   1.000
_cell.angle_alpha   90.00
_cell.angle_beta   90.00
_cell.angle_gamma   90.00
#
_symmetry.space_group_name_H-M   'P 1'
#
loop_
_entity.id
_entity.type
_entity.pdbx_description
1 polymer ?
#
loop_
_entity_poly.entity_id
_entity_poly.type
_entity_poly.pdbx_seq_one_letter_code
_entity_poly.pdbx_strand_id
1 'polypeptide(L)'
;MESTPLAAEFNILLATDSYKVTHYKQYPPNTTKVYSYFECREKKTENSKFRKVKYEETVFYGLQYILNKYLQGRVVTKEKIQAAKEVYREHFQDDVFNETGWTYILEKYDGRLPIEIKAVPEGFVIPRGNVLFTVENTDPNCYWLTNWIEVLEILGKKFPISENSKGYKVLPPYLRIIQGDGVDINTLQETAGIGASAHLVNFKGTDTVAGIALIKKYYGTKDPVPGYSIPAAEHSYPYQDFLHTVFKNGVVTKKYSFDEIRQNAKLKTNEFSAASH
;
A
#
# COMPACT_ATOMS: atom_id res chain seq x y z
N MET A 1 28.89 11.67 16.12
CA MET A 1 27.47 11.29 16.17
C MET A 1 27.01 11.20 14.73
N GLU A 2 27.10 10.01 14.14
CA GLU A 2 26.62 9.78 12.79
C GLU A 2 25.09 9.87 12.79
N SER A 3 24.56 10.80 12.01
CA SER A 3 23.13 10.96 11.78
C SER A 3 22.61 9.70 11.10
N THR A 4 21.75 8.97 11.81
CA THR A 4 20.91 7.93 11.21
C THR A 4 20.21 8.53 9.99
N PRO A 5 20.16 7.86 8.82
CA PRO A 5 19.42 8.37 7.68
C PRO A 5 17.97 8.55 8.15
N LEU A 6 17.49 9.79 8.17
CA LEU A 6 16.09 10.08 8.44
C LEU A 6 15.31 9.28 7.39
N ALA A 7 14.51 8.30 7.83
CA ALA A 7 13.52 7.71 6.94
C ALA A 7 12.74 8.90 6.34
N ALA A 8 12.74 9.03 5.01
CA ALA A 8 12.16 10.18 4.34
C ALA A 8 10.74 10.40 4.89
N GLU A 9 10.51 11.56 5.49
CA GLU A 9 9.26 11.86 6.15
C GLU A 9 8.12 11.83 5.13
N PHE A 10 7.00 11.15 5.45
CA PHE A 10 5.87 11.03 4.54
C PHE A 10 5.36 12.41 4.08
N ASN A 11 5.32 12.61 2.77
CA ASN A 11 4.78 13.81 2.14
C ASN A 11 3.47 13.49 1.40
N ILE A 12 2.33 13.94 1.95
CA ILE A 12 1.01 13.72 1.36
C ILE A 12 0.84 14.37 -0.02
N LEU A 13 1.62 15.42 -0.32
CA LEU A 13 1.63 16.07 -1.63
C LEU A 13 2.30 15.20 -2.71
N LEU A 14 3.06 14.18 -2.33
CA LEU A 14 3.65 13.18 -3.25
C LEU A 14 2.89 11.85 -3.22
N ALA A 15 1.88 11.74 -2.34
CA ALA A 15 1.12 10.53 -2.09
C ALA A 15 -0.16 10.44 -2.95
N THR A 16 -0.14 10.99 -4.17
CA THR A 16 -1.24 10.95 -5.15
C THR A 16 -0.73 10.42 -6.50
N ASP A 17 -1.61 9.99 -7.39
CA ASP A 17 -1.24 9.77 -8.78
C ASP A 17 -1.04 11.07 -9.55
N SER A 18 -0.06 11.06 -10.46
CA SER A 18 0.42 12.25 -11.15
C SER A 18 -0.72 13.02 -11.84
N TYR A 19 -1.64 12.34 -12.52
CA TYR A 19 -2.72 13.01 -13.25
C TYR A 19 -3.63 13.87 -12.33
N LYS A 20 -3.79 13.51 -11.05
CA LYS A 20 -4.55 14.29 -10.06
C LYS A 20 -3.95 15.64 -9.75
N VAL A 21 -2.63 15.81 -9.97
CA VAL A 21 -1.93 17.09 -9.81
C VAL A 21 -2.55 18.17 -10.67
N THR A 22 -3.10 17.81 -11.83
CA THR A 22 -3.71 18.74 -12.79
C THR A 22 -5.23 18.88 -12.64
N HIS A 23 -5.89 18.04 -11.82
CA HIS A 23 -7.36 17.97 -11.76
C HIS A 23 -8.03 19.27 -11.32
N TYR A 24 -7.38 20.08 -10.49
CA TYR A 24 -7.94 21.36 -10.05
C TYR A 24 -8.28 22.29 -11.23
N LYS A 25 -7.58 22.15 -12.38
CA LYS A 25 -7.85 22.90 -13.62
C LYS A 25 -8.97 22.27 -14.48
N GLN A 26 -9.38 21.03 -14.19
CA GLN A 26 -10.29 20.24 -15.03
C GLN A 26 -11.73 20.20 -14.50
N TYR A 27 -11.94 20.53 -13.22
CA TYR A 27 -13.29 20.63 -12.69
C TYR A 27 -14.10 21.74 -13.39
N PRO A 28 -15.43 21.61 -13.50
CA PRO A 28 -16.27 22.67 -14.02
C PRO A 28 -16.02 23.99 -13.29
N PRO A 29 -16.01 25.14 -13.99
CA PRO A 29 -15.89 26.45 -13.35
C PRO A 29 -16.94 26.63 -12.25
N ASN A 30 -16.56 27.31 -11.15
CA ASN A 30 -17.39 27.53 -9.97
C ASN A 30 -17.73 26.26 -9.15
N THR A 31 -17.01 25.15 -9.34
CA THR A 31 -17.14 23.98 -8.46
C THR A 31 -16.70 24.36 -7.04
N THR A 32 -17.62 24.27 -6.08
CA THR A 32 -17.36 24.55 -4.65
C THR A 32 -17.39 23.31 -3.78
N LYS A 33 -17.94 22.20 -4.28
CA LYS A 33 -18.06 20.96 -3.51
C LYS A 33 -17.87 19.75 -4.39
N VAL A 34 -17.02 18.84 -3.94
CA VAL A 34 -16.80 17.51 -4.50
C VAL A 34 -17.03 16.50 -3.39
N TYR A 35 -17.87 15.52 -3.67
CA TYR A 35 -18.25 14.45 -2.77
C TYR A 35 -17.96 13.11 -3.43
N SER A 36 -17.22 12.24 -2.73
CA SER A 36 -16.81 10.93 -3.22
C SER A 36 -17.16 9.85 -2.19
N TYR A 37 -17.32 8.62 -2.64
CA TYR A 37 -17.62 7.48 -1.78
C TYR A 37 -16.78 6.25 -2.14
N PHE A 38 -16.61 5.36 -1.18
CA PHE A 38 -15.98 4.07 -1.36
C PHE A 38 -16.98 2.94 -1.14
N GLU A 39 -16.89 1.91 -1.99
CA GLU A 39 -17.66 0.68 -1.88
C GLU A 39 -16.84 -0.51 -2.36
N CYS A 40 -17.23 -1.70 -1.90
CA CYS A 40 -16.79 -2.95 -2.52
C CYS A 40 -17.79 -3.37 -3.61
N ARG A 41 -17.61 -2.86 -4.84
CA ARG A 41 -18.57 -2.98 -5.96
C ARG A 41 -19.06 -4.39 -6.27
N GLU A 42 -20.36 -4.60 -6.31
CA GLU A 42 -20.93 -5.84 -6.85
C GLU A 42 -20.55 -6.03 -8.33
N LYS A 43 -20.16 -7.25 -8.73
CA LYS A 43 -19.92 -7.56 -10.14
C LYS A 43 -21.21 -8.15 -10.69
N LYS A 44 -21.92 -7.41 -11.55
CA LYS A 44 -23.04 -7.99 -12.33
C LYS A 44 -22.49 -9.11 -13.20
N THR A 45 -22.73 -10.36 -12.80
CA THR A 45 -22.53 -11.49 -13.71
C THR A 45 -23.76 -11.58 -14.59
N GLU A 46 -23.56 -11.48 -15.92
CA GLU A 46 -24.59 -11.88 -16.87
C GLU A 46 -25.07 -13.30 -16.53
N ASN A 47 -26.38 -13.54 -16.60
CA ASN A 47 -27.06 -14.77 -16.16
C ASN A 47 -26.55 -16.08 -16.82
N SER A 48 -25.55 -16.02 -17.70
CA SER A 48 -25.01 -17.15 -18.47
C SER A 48 -23.59 -17.58 -18.09
N LYS A 49 -22.91 -16.91 -17.14
CA LYS A 49 -21.55 -17.29 -16.70
C LYS A 49 -21.49 -17.48 -15.19
N PHE A 50 -20.94 -18.62 -14.76
CA PHE A 50 -20.68 -18.97 -13.35
C PHE A 50 -20.20 -17.77 -12.54
N ARG A 51 -20.81 -17.52 -11.37
CA ARG A 51 -20.46 -16.44 -10.44
C ARG A 51 -18.94 -16.43 -10.19
N LYS A 52 -18.24 -15.46 -10.77
CA LYS A 52 -16.79 -15.25 -10.56
C LYS A 52 -16.47 -14.53 -9.24
N VAL A 53 -17.49 -14.14 -8.46
CA VAL A 53 -17.32 -13.44 -7.18
C VAL A 53 -17.52 -14.45 -6.05
N LYS A 54 -16.47 -14.64 -5.25
CA LYS A 54 -16.43 -15.64 -4.17
C LYS A 54 -16.94 -15.13 -2.82
N TYR A 55 -16.96 -13.80 -2.62
CA TYR A 55 -17.30 -13.17 -1.34
C TYR A 55 -18.44 -12.17 -1.54
N GLU A 56 -19.56 -12.38 -0.85
CA GLU A 56 -20.76 -11.54 -0.94
C GLU A 56 -20.72 -10.37 0.06
N GLU A 57 -19.88 -10.47 1.09
CA GLU A 57 -19.73 -9.49 2.18
C GLU A 57 -18.25 -9.16 2.44
N THR A 58 -18.00 -8.02 3.08
CA THR A 58 -16.66 -7.54 3.44
C THR A 58 -16.65 -6.97 4.85
N VAL A 59 -15.64 -7.32 5.64
CA VAL A 59 -15.37 -6.64 6.92
C VAL A 59 -14.73 -5.29 6.64
N PHE A 60 -15.29 -4.21 7.17
CA PHE A 60 -14.71 -2.88 7.08
C PHE A 60 -13.69 -2.67 8.21
N TYR A 61 -12.40 -2.51 7.89
CA TYR A 61 -11.32 -2.31 8.87
C TYR A 61 -10.12 -1.61 8.23
N GLY A 62 -9.41 -0.77 8.98
CA GLY A 62 -8.14 -0.15 8.57
C GLY A 62 -8.19 1.35 8.27
N LEU A 63 -9.37 1.98 8.23
CA LEU A 63 -9.51 3.41 7.95
C LEU A 63 -8.86 4.25 9.05
N GLN A 64 -9.11 3.94 10.33
CA GLN A 64 -8.58 4.64 11.50
C GLN A 64 -7.06 4.70 11.48
N TYR A 65 -6.39 3.62 11.09
CA TYR A 65 -4.95 3.61 10.88
C TYR A 65 -4.52 4.68 9.86
N ILE A 66 -5.20 4.74 8.71
CA ILE A 66 -4.89 5.71 7.64
C ILE A 66 -5.11 7.14 8.13
N LEU A 67 -6.25 7.38 8.80
CA LEU A 67 -6.59 8.70 9.34
C LEU A 67 -5.49 9.20 10.27
N ASN A 68 -5.13 8.42 11.29
CA ASN A 68 -4.15 8.82 12.30
C ASN A 68 -2.73 8.93 11.72
N LYS A 69 -2.33 8.02 10.83
CA LYS A 69 -0.94 8.00 10.33
C LYS A 69 -0.69 9.06 9.25
N TYR A 70 -1.65 9.32 8.38
CA TYR A 70 -1.40 10.05 7.13
C TYR A 70 -2.19 11.34 6.98
N LEU A 71 -3.36 11.47 7.62
CA LEU A 71 -4.27 12.60 7.40
C LEU A 71 -4.40 13.51 8.62
N GLN A 72 -4.20 12.97 9.82
CA GLN A 72 -4.38 13.68 11.07
C GLN A 72 -3.29 14.72 11.30
N GLY A 73 -3.71 15.89 11.77
CA GLY A 73 -2.80 16.96 12.20
C GLY A 73 -2.23 17.76 11.04
N ARG A 74 -1.05 18.34 11.27
CA ARG A 74 -0.38 19.21 10.30
C ARG A 74 0.40 18.36 9.31
N VAL A 75 -0.21 18.10 8.16
CA VAL A 75 0.36 17.24 7.11
C VAL A 75 0.95 18.03 5.93
N VAL A 76 0.64 19.34 5.86
CA VAL A 76 1.21 20.28 4.89
C VAL A 76 2.19 21.23 5.59
N THR A 77 3.37 21.39 5.01
CA THR A 77 4.40 22.36 5.45
C THR A 77 5.02 23.05 4.24
N LYS A 78 5.74 24.15 4.46
CA LYS A 78 6.41 24.89 3.36
C LYS A 78 7.43 23.99 2.65
N GLU A 79 8.15 23.19 3.42
CA GLU A 79 9.17 22.25 2.93
C GLU A 79 8.53 21.17 2.06
N LYS A 80 7.38 20.63 2.49
CA LYS A 80 6.61 19.63 1.72
C LYS A 80 6.05 20.20 0.42
N ILE A 81 5.59 21.46 0.42
CA ILE A 81 5.13 22.17 -0.78
C ILE A 81 6.28 22.37 -1.77
N GLN A 82 7.41 22.88 -1.29
CA GLN A 82 8.58 23.14 -2.13
C GLN A 82 9.13 21.85 -2.74
N ALA A 83 9.28 20.79 -1.94
CA ALA A 83 9.73 19.49 -2.42
C ALA A 83 8.77 18.89 -3.46
N ALA A 84 7.45 19.01 -3.25
CA ALA A 84 6.46 18.53 -4.22
C ALA A 84 6.51 19.32 -5.53
N LYS A 85 6.65 20.66 -5.45
CA LYS A 85 6.78 21.52 -6.62
C LYS A 85 8.00 21.16 -7.47
N GLU A 86 9.15 20.93 -6.84
CA GLU A 86 10.37 20.51 -7.52
C GLU A 86 10.19 19.16 -8.22
N VAL A 87 9.66 18.16 -7.50
CA VAL A 87 9.39 16.83 -8.08
C VAL A 87 8.42 16.92 -9.27
N TYR A 88 7.34 17.68 -9.15
CA TYR A 88 6.34 17.76 -10.21
C TYR A 88 6.81 18.59 -11.40
N ARG A 89 7.60 19.64 -11.18
CA ARG A 89 8.23 20.40 -12.26
C ARG A 89 9.10 19.50 -13.13
N GLU A 90 9.93 18.66 -12.51
CA GLU A 90 10.75 17.70 -13.25
C GLU A 90 9.91 16.56 -13.85
N HIS A 91 8.92 16.04 -13.13
CA HIS A 91 8.10 14.93 -13.61
C HIS A 91 7.24 15.29 -14.83
N PHE A 92 6.69 16.50 -14.87
CA PHE A 92 5.84 16.98 -15.96
C PHE A 92 6.58 17.81 -17.00
N GLN A 93 7.80 18.27 -16.70
CA GLN A 93 8.51 19.30 -17.47
C GLN A 93 7.65 20.56 -17.68
N ASP A 94 6.77 20.86 -16.71
CA ASP A 94 5.80 21.96 -16.73
C ASP A 94 5.39 22.36 -15.29
N ASP A 95 4.92 23.60 -15.10
CA ASP A 95 4.49 24.14 -13.81
C ASP A 95 2.99 23.92 -13.59
N VAL A 96 2.61 22.64 -13.45
CA VAL A 96 1.21 22.24 -13.29
C VAL A 96 0.74 22.13 -11.85
N PHE A 97 1.65 22.07 -10.89
CA PHE A 97 1.35 21.82 -9.48
C PHE A 97 0.53 22.96 -8.85
N ASN A 98 -0.50 22.62 -8.08
CA ASN A 98 -1.37 23.60 -7.41
C ASN A 98 -0.73 24.17 -6.13
N GLU A 99 0.42 24.85 -6.27
CA GLU A 99 1.14 25.47 -5.15
C GLU A 99 0.25 26.45 -4.38
N THR A 100 -0.54 27.26 -5.07
CA THR A 100 -1.47 28.23 -4.46
C THR A 100 -2.51 27.53 -3.59
N GLY A 101 -3.11 26.44 -4.07
CA GLY A 101 -4.09 25.67 -3.30
C GLY A 101 -3.50 25.02 -2.05
N TRP A 102 -2.28 24.47 -2.16
CA TRP A 102 -1.58 23.90 -1.00
C TRP A 102 -1.13 24.95 0.01
N THR A 103 -0.65 26.10 -0.47
CA THR A 103 -0.28 27.24 0.36
C THR A 103 -1.50 27.79 1.12
N TYR A 104 -2.66 27.87 0.47
CA TYR A 104 -3.92 28.23 1.12
C TYR A 104 -4.27 27.30 2.29
N ILE A 105 -4.14 25.98 2.12
CA ILE A 105 -4.37 25.01 3.20
C ILE A 105 -3.38 25.22 4.36
N LEU A 106 -2.11 25.46 4.03
CA LEU A 106 -1.08 25.75 5.02
C LEU A 106 -1.41 26.99 5.84
N GLU A 107 -1.75 28.10 5.19
CA GLU A 107 -1.98 29.39 5.83
C GLU A 107 -3.31 29.44 6.59
N LYS A 108 -4.40 28.93 6.01
CA LYS A 108 -5.74 29.01 6.60
C LYS A 108 -5.99 27.96 7.68
N TYR A 109 -5.46 26.75 7.51
CA TYR A 109 -5.75 25.60 8.39
C TYR A 109 -4.53 25.11 9.16
N ASP A 110 -3.41 25.86 9.16
CA ASP A 110 -2.13 25.43 9.73
C ASP A 110 -1.73 24.04 9.22
N GLY A 111 -1.91 23.85 7.90
CA GLY A 111 -1.58 22.62 7.19
C GLY A 111 -2.44 21.40 7.51
N ARG A 112 -3.58 21.57 8.18
CA ARG A 112 -4.61 20.53 8.39
C ARG A 112 -5.54 20.47 7.18
N LEU A 113 -5.94 19.27 6.76
CA LEU A 113 -6.76 19.07 5.57
C LEU A 113 -8.23 19.44 5.86
N PRO A 114 -8.85 20.39 5.12
CA PRO A 114 -10.25 20.76 5.31
C PRO A 114 -11.19 19.77 4.62
N ILE A 115 -11.21 18.52 5.08
CA ILE A 115 -12.10 17.45 4.59
C ILE A 115 -12.93 16.84 5.72
N GLU A 116 -14.10 16.31 5.36
CA GLU A 116 -14.94 15.49 6.23
C GLU A 116 -14.98 14.06 5.67
N ILE A 117 -14.78 13.06 6.55
CA ILE A 117 -14.90 11.64 6.21
C ILE A 117 -15.97 11.02 7.11
N LYS A 118 -17.00 10.43 6.51
CA LYS A 118 -18.03 9.64 7.21
C LYS A 118 -17.85 8.18 6.86
N ALA A 119 -17.85 7.28 7.83
CA ALA A 119 -17.59 5.87 7.60
C ALA A 119 -18.55 4.98 8.40
N VAL A 120 -18.81 3.79 7.88
CA VAL A 120 -19.36 2.67 8.65
C VAL A 120 -18.40 2.36 9.81
N PRO A 121 -18.89 1.94 10.99
CA PRO A 121 -18.00 1.55 12.08
C PRO A 121 -17.07 0.40 11.67
N GLU A 122 -15.79 0.48 12.04
CA GLU A 122 -14.87 -0.62 11.78
C GLU A 122 -15.26 -1.89 12.54
N GLY A 123 -15.00 -3.05 11.94
CA GLY A 123 -15.44 -4.38 12.38
C GLY A 123 -16.79 -4.81 11.81
N PHE A 124 -17.56 -3.91 11.18
CA PHE A 124 -18.85 -4.27 10.58
C PHE A 124 -18.66 -5.14 9.33
N VAL A 125 -19.50 -6.15 9.19
CA VAL A 125 -19.62 -7.00 7.99
C VAL A 125 -20.69 -6.38 7.10
N ILE A 126 -20.28 -5.93 5.91
CA ILE A 126 -21.14 -5.17 4.99
C ILE A 126 -21.27 -5.91 3.67
N PRO A 127 -22.49 -6.12 3.14
CA PRO A 127 -22.67 -6.67 1.80
C PRO A 127 -22.03 -5.80 0.73
N ARG A 128 -21.49 -6.43 -0.31
CA ARG A 128 -20.90 -5.73 -1.46
C ARG A 128 -21.94 -4.84 -2.15
N GLY A 129 -21.49 -3.75 -2.77
CA GLY A 129 -22.35 -2.73 -3.37
C GLY A 129 -22.91 -1.70 -2.39
N ASN A 130 -22.48 -1.70 -1.12
CA ASN A 130 -22.81 -0.67 -0.14
C ASN A 130 -21.65 0.30 0.07
N VAL A 131 -22.01 1.55 0.37
CA VAL A 131 -21.07 2.60 0.75
C VAL A 131 -20.44 2.27 2.10
N LEU A 132 -19.12 2.28 2.16
CA LEU A 132 -18.33 2.03 3.36
C LEU A 132 -17.86 3.33 4.00
N PHE A 133 -17.45 4.31 3.19
CA PHE A 133 -17.16 5.66 3.66
C PHE A 133 -17.32 6.69 2.54
N THR A 134 -17.40 7.95 2.93
CA THR A 134 -17.55 9.10 2.03
C THR A 134 -16.54 10.17 2.42
N VAL A 135 -16.12 10.97 1.44
CA VAL A 135 -15.16 12.06 1.60
C VAL A 135 -15.71 13.30 0.91
N GLU A 136 -15.67 14.43 1.60
CA GLU A 136 -16.09 15.73 1.04
C GLU A 136 -15.19 16.86 1.52
N ASN A 137 -15.00 17.89 0.69
CA ASN A 137 -14.31 19.11 1.10
C ASN A 137 -15.25 19.97 1.97
N THR A 138 -14.68 20.54 3.03
CA THR A 138 -15.39 21.43 3.97
C THR A 138 -15.17 22.91 3.65
N ASP A 139 -14.21 23.23 2.78
CA ASP A 139 -13.93 24.57 2.27
C ASP A 139 -14.14 24.62 0.75
N PRO A 140 -14.92 25.58 0.21
CA PRO A 140 -15.11 25.77 -1.22
C PRO A 140 -13.83 25.91 -2.04
N ASN A 141 -12.76 26.48 -1.49
CA ASN A 141 -11.47 26.65 -2.17
C ASN A 141 -10.64 25.35 -2.24
N CYS A 142 -11.11 24.29 -1.59
CA CYS A 142 -10.46 22.99 -1.53
C CYS A 142 -11.26 21.89 -2.25
N TYR A 143 -12.13 22.24 -3.21
CA TYR A 143 -12.91 21.27 -3.99
C TYR A 143 -12.06 20.17 -4.66
N TRP A 144 -10.84 20.51 -5.09
CA TRP A 144 -9.90 19.60 -5.73
C TRP A 144 -9.31 18.56 -4.77
N LEU A 145 -9.36 18.84 -3.45
CA LEU A 145 -8.72 18.04 -2.42
C LEU A 145 -9.42 16.70 -2.16
N THR A 146 -10.75 16.64 -2.32
CA THR A 146 -11.55 15.42 -2.08
C THR A 146 -11.01 14.23 -2.87
N ASN A 147 -10.71 14.42 -4.15
CA ASN A 147 -10.16 13.38 -5.01
C ASN A 147 -8.64 13.32 -5.01
N TRP A 148 -7.95 14.31 -4.41
CA TRP A 148 -6.52 14.21 -4.13
C TRP A 148 -6.28 13.18 -3.03
N ILE A 149 -7.06 13.25 -1.95
CA ILE A 149 -6.99 12.32 -0.82
C ILE A 149 -7.89 11.12 -1.10
N GLU A 150 -7.82 10.56 -2.31
CA GLU A 150 -8.50 9.28 -2.53
C GLU A 150 -7.76 8.26 -1.65
N VAL A 151 -8.29 8.02 -0.45
CA VAL A 151 -7.84 7.02 0.54
C VAL A 151 -7.62 5.66 -0.12
N LEU A 152 -8.31 5.44 -1.25
CA LEU A 152 -8.26 4.30 -2.16
C LEU A 152 -6.92 4.14 -2.86
N GLU A 153 -6.16 5.22 -3.06
CA GLU A 153 -4.79 5.19 -3.58
C GLU A 153 -3.75 5.07 -2.47
N ILE A 154 -4.00 5.52 -1.25
CA ILE A 154 -3.10 5.13 -0.12
C ILE A 154 -3.23 3.61 0.12
N LEU A 155 -4.44 3.08 -0.05
CA LEU A 155 -4.70 1.64 -0.10
C LEU A 155 -4.14 1.00 -1.39
N GLY A 156 -4.29 1.64 -2.55
CA GLY A 156 -3.87 1.15 -3.88
C GLY A 156 -2.40 1.36 -4.24
N LYS A 157 -1.65 2.26 -3.60
CA LYS A 157 -0.19 2.39 -3.79
C LYS A 157 0.57 1.25 -3.13
N LYS A 158 -0.09 0.48 -2.26
CA LYS A 158 0.44 -0.77 -1.72
C LYS A 158 0.09 -2.00 -2.56
N PHE A 159 -0.74 -1.86 -3.63
CA PHE A 159 -1.19 -2.99 -4.47
C PHE A 159 -1.52 -2.55 -5.93
N PRO A 160 -0.99 -3.21 -6.97
CA PRO A 160 -1.19 -2.75 -8.35
C PRO A 160 -2.66 -2.64 -8.74
N ILE A 161 -3.01 -1.60 -9.48
CA ILE A 161 -4.34 -1.29 -10.01
C ILE A 161 -4.34 -1.47 -11.53
N SER A 162 -5.39 -2.07 -12.08
CA SER A 162 -5.63 -2.16 -13.52
C SER A 162 -6.75 -1.22 -13.94
N GLU A 163 -6.60 -0.46 -15.02
CA GLU A 163 -7.67 0.40 -15.51
C GLU A 163 -8.60 -0.38 -16.45
N ASN A 164 -9.90 -0.32 -16.20
CA ASN A 164 -10.87 -0.91 -17.12
C ASN A 164 -11.12 0.04 -18.31
N SER A 165 -11.86 -0.45 -19.31
CA SER A 165 -12.19 0.27 -20.55
C SER A 165 -12.98 1.58 -20.36
N LYS A 166 -13.33 1.93 -19.12
CA LYS A 166 -14.01 3.19 -18.75
C LYS A 166 -13.13 4.10 -17.86
N GLY A 167 -11.84 3.79 -17.71
CA GLY A 167 -10.90 4.58 -16.91
C GLY A 167 -11.02 4.38 -15.40
N TYR A 168 -11.61 3.27 -14.92
CA TYR A 168 -11.67 2.97 -13.49
C TYR A 168 -10.57 2.00 -13.08
N LYS A 169 -9.94 2.27 -11.94
CA LYS A 169 -8.92 1.43 -11.30
C LYS A 169 -9.52 0.19 -10.64
N VAL A 170 -8.91 -0.97 -10.86
CA VAL A 170 -9.39 -2.30 -10.49
C VAL A 170 -8.28 -3.04 -9.75
N LEU A 171 -8.53 -3.43 -8.51
CA LEU A 171 -7.63 -4.27 -7.72
C LEU A 171 -7.64 -5.74 -8.23
N PRO A 172 -6.50 -6.44 -8.30
CA PRO A 172 -6.41 -7.79 -8.83
C PRO A 172 -7.18 -8.81 -7.98
N PRO A 173 -7.85 -9.78 -8.62
CA PRO A 173 -8.70 -10.75 -7.94
C PRO A 173 -7.96 -11.83 -7.13
N TYR A 174 -6.62 -11.80 -7.07
CA TYR A 174 -5.77 -12.88 -6.56
C TYR A 174 -4.86 -12.48 -5.40
N LEU A 175 -5.19 -11.47 -4.60
CA LEU A 175 -4.42 -11.11 -3.40
C LEU A 175 -4.32 -12.29 -2.39
N ARG A 176 -3.33 -13.16 -2.65
CA ARG A 176 -2.45 -13.92 -1.77
C ARG A 176 -1.07 -13.25 -1.89
N ILE A 177 -0.31 -13.26 -0.81
CA ILE A 177 0.81 -12.38 -0.50
C ILE A 177 2.05 -12.58 -1.41
N ILE A 178 2.75 -11.44 -1.62
CA ILE A 178 4.06 -11.10 -2.26
C ILE A 178 4.13 -10.95 -3.79
N GLN A 179 4.35 -9.70 -4.24
CA GLN A 179 5.05 -9.29 -5.47
C GLN A 179 5.47 -7.83 -5.26
N GLY A 180 6.67 -7.32 -5.54
CA GLY A 180 7.68 -7.66 -6.56
C GLY A 180 7.84 -6.38 -7.41
N ASP A 181 8.97 -5.69 -7.20
CA ASP A 181 9.40 -4.38 -7.76
C ASP A 181 8.96 -3.14 -6.97
N GLY A 182 9.85 -2.64 -6.10
CA GLY A 182 9.68 -1.39 -5.33
C GLY A 182 9.49 -1.54 -3.82
N VAL A 183 9.59 -2.76 -3.28
CA VAL A 183 9.52 -3.01 -1.83
C VAL A 183 10.82 -2.59 -1.17
N ASP A 184 10.76 -1.56 -0.33
CA ASP A 184 11.81 -1.28 0.66
C ASP A 184 11.47 -1.95 2.00
N ILE A 185 12.43 -1.97 2.92
CA ILE A 185 12.25 -2.64 4.23
C ILE A 185 11.10 -2.00 5.04
N ASN A 186 10.85 -0.70 4.84
CA ASN A 186 9.84 0.04 5.58
C ASN A 186 8.41 -0.31 5.11
N THR A 187 8.21 -0.38 3.80
CA THR A 187 6.94 -0.79 3.18
C THR A 187 6.61 -2.25 3.49
N LEU A 188 7.60 -3.13 3.58
CA LEU A 188 7.40 -4.52 3.99
C LEU A 188 6.96 -4.63 5.46
N GLN A 189 7.63 -3.93 6.36
CA GLN A 189 7.28 -3.90 7.79
C GLN A 189 5.88 -3.34 8.01
N GLU A 190 5.53 -2.28 7.29
CA GLU A 190 4.20 -1.70 7.35
C GLU A 190 3.13 -2.66 6.83
N THR A 191 3.38 -3.32 5.71
CA THR A 191 2.45 -4.30 5.13
C THR A 191 2.24 -5.49 6.06
N ALA A 192 3.33 -6.01 6.66
CA ALA A 192 3.27 -7.06 7.67
C ALA A 192 2.42 -6.62 8.88
N GLY A 193 2.61 -5.39 9.37
CA GLY A 193 1.81 -4.83 10.46
C GLY A 193 0.33 -4.74 10.13
N ILE A 194 -0.03 -4.20 8.95
CA ILE A 194 -1.42 -4.07 8.52
C ILE A 194 -2.06 -5.44 8.36
N GLY A 195 -1.41 -6.35 7.62
CA GLY A 195 -1.92 -7.70 7.36
C GLY A 195 -2.11 -8.51 8.65
N ALA A 196 -1.13 -8.49 9.55
CA ALA A 196 -1.25 -9.16 10.84
C ALA A 196 -2.33 -8.54 11.72
N SER A 197 -2.51 -7.21 11.69
CA SER A 197 -3.58 -6.57 12.45
C SER A 197 -4.97 -6.94 11.93
N ALA A 198 -5.14 -7.05 10.61
CA ALA A 198 -6.40 -7.48 10.00
C ALA A 198 -6.69 -8.95 10.30
N HIS A 199 -5.66 -9.81 10.34
CA HIS A 199 -5.81 -11.19 10.79
C HIS A 199 -6.30 -11.26 12.24
N LEU A 200 -5.72 -10.44 13.12
CA LEU A 200 -6.07 -10.40 14.55
C LEU A 200 -7.48 -9.86 14.85
N VAL A 201 -8.20 -9.33 13.85
CA VAL A 201 -9.65 -9.03 14.00
C VAL A 201 -10.45 -10.30 14.30
N ASN A 202 -10.05 -11.44 13.73
CA ASN A 202 -10.78 -12.71 13.85
C ASN A 202 -10.02 -13.78 14.66
N PHE A 203 -8.71 -13.64 14.81
CA PHE A 203 -7.83 -14.64 15.42
C PHE A 203 -6.99 -14.04 16.56
N LYS A 204 -6.47 -14.89 17.44
CA LYS A 204 -5.59 -14.49 18.55
C LYS A 204 -4.17 -15.03 18.44
N GLY A 205 -3.84 -15.78 17.38
CA GLY A 205 -2.50 -16.31 17.14
C GLY A 205 -1.76 -15.50 16.09
N THR A 206 -0.53 -15.05 16.37
CA THR A 206 0.35 -14.46 15.36
C THR A 206 1.81 -14.49 15.78
N ASP A 207 2.70 -14.81 14.83
CA ASP A 207 4.15 -14.61 14.97
C ASP A 207 4.62 -13.29 14.34
N THR A 208 3.71 -12.57 13.67
CA THR A 208 4.02 -11.27 13.04
C THR A 208 3.87 -10.14 14.06
N VAL A 209 4.94 -9.88 14.82
CA VAL A 209 4.98 -8.89 15.91
C VAL A 209 4.59 -7.47 15.47
N ALA A 210 4.85 -7.09 14.22
CA ALA A 210 4.49 -5.78 13.67
C ALA A 210 2.98 -5.46 13.82
N GLY A 211 2.11 -6.48 13.73
CA GLY A 211 0.67 -6.31 13.89
C GLY A 211 0.28 -5.91 15.31
N ILE A 212 0.96 -6.47 16.32
CA ILE A 212 0.75 -6.13 17.74
C ILE A 212 1.08 -4.66 17.99
N ALA A 213 2.23 -4.20 17.46
CA ALA A 213 2.66 -2.81 17.62
C ALA A 213 1.68 -1.83 16.93
N LEU A 214 1.19 -2.16 15.73
CA LEU A 214 0.21 -1.36 15.02
C LEU A 214 -1.09 -1.23 15.81
N ILE A 215 -1.66 -2.35 16.27
CA ILE A 215 -2.91 -2.35 17.04
C ILE A 215 -2.74 -1.52 18.31
N LYS A 216 -1.66 -1.74 19.07
CA LYS A 216 -1.41 -1.00 20.31
C LYS A 216 -1.32 0.51 20.10
N LYS A 217 -0.72 0.93 18.98
CA LYS A 217 -0.55 2.35 18.66
C LYS A 217 -1.83 3.03 18.17
N TYR A 218 -2.61 2.36 17.32
CA TYR A 218 -3.69 3.01 16.57
C TYR A 218 -5.10 2.60 17.00
N TYR A 219 -5.28 1.50 17.73
CA TYR A 219 -6.61 0.99 18.13
C TYR A 219 -6.70 0.76 19.65
N GLY A 220 -5.67 0.17 20.24
CA GLY A 220 -5.65 -0.25 21.63
C GLY A 220 -6.41 -1.55 21.89
N THR A 221 -6.11 -2.18 23.02
CA THR A 221 -6.79 -3.37 23.53
C THR A 221 -6.95 -3.27 25.05
N LYS A 222 -7.98 -3.92 25.60
CA LYS A 222 -8.11 -4.09 27.06
C LYS A 222 -6.99 -4.98 27.62
N ASP A 223 -6.72 -6.07 26.90
CA ASP A 223 -5.61 -6.96 27.20
C ASP A 223 -4.27 -6.29 26.83
N PRO A 224 -3.15 -6.65 27.49
CA PRO A 224 -1.84 -6.03 27.21
C PRO A 224 -1.37 -6.16 25.76
N VAL A 225 -1.79 -7.23 25.07
CA VAL A 225 -1.49 -7.52 23.67
C VAL A 225 -2.71 -8.15 22.96
N PRO A 226 -2.88 -7.93 21.64
CA PRO A 226 -4.00 -8.45 20.85
C PRO A 226 -3.81 -9.90 20.37
N GLY A 227 -2.59 -10.43 20.41
CA GLY A 227 -2.26 -11.74 19.88
C GLY A 227 -1.12 -12.41 20.65
N TYR A 228 -1.08 -13.73 20.56
CA TYR A 228 -0.18 -14.61 21.30
C TYR A 228 0.57 -15.54 20.34
N SER A 229 1.69 -16.07 20.82
CA SER A 229 2.50 -17.09 20.17
C SER A 229 2.99 -18.09 21.22
N ILE A 230 3.53 -19.21 20.76
CA ILE A 230 4.22 -20.22 21.60
C ILE A 230 5.65 -20.38 21.09
N PRO A 231 6.63 -20.72 21.96
CA PRO A 231 7.97 -21.07 21.49
C PRO A 231 7.90 -22.17 20.43
N ALA A 232 8.48 -21.91 19.26
CA ALA A 232 8.53 -22.84 18.14
C ALA A 232 9.94 -22.90 17.55
N ALA A 233 10.36 -24.07 17.09
CA ALA A 233 11.61 -24.24 16.36
C ALA A 233 11.36 -24.10 14.85
N GLU A 234 12.25 -23.42 14.15
CA GLU A 234 12.24 -23.40 12.69
C GLU A 234 12.92 -24.66 12.14
N HIS A 235 12.35 -25.24 11.09
CA HIS A 235 13.00 -26.35 10.39
C HIS A 235 14.10 -25.81 9.48
N SER A 236 15.37 -25.91 9.88
CA SER A 236 16.48 -25.95 8.93
C SER A 236 16.62 -27.40 8.45
N TYR A 237 15.90 -27.76 7.38
CA TYR A 237 16.12 -29.06 6.75
C TYR A 237 17.61 -29.20 6.38
N PRO A 238 18.25 -30.36 6.59
CA PRO A 238 19.60 -30.61 6.09
C PRO A 238 19.51 -30.71 4.57
N TYR A 239 19.57 -29.57 3.88
CA TYR A 239 19.90 -29.57 2.47
C TYR A 239 21.32 -30.14 2.32
N GLN A 240 21.52 -30.95 1.29
CA GLN A 240 22.87 -31.32 0.88
C GLN A 240 23.63 -30.01 0.61
N ASP A 241 24.63 -29.73 1.43
CA ASP A 241 25.44 -28.53 1.27
C ASP A 241 26.32 -28.71 0.02
N PHE A 242 25.89 -28.11 -1.08
CA PHE A 242 26.65 -28.09 -2.34
C PHE A 242 27.70 -26.97 -2.35
N LEU A 243 27.72 -26.11 -1.32
CA LEU A 243 28.65 -24.99 -1.24
C LEU A 243 30.04 -25.49 -0.84
N HIS A 244 31.05 -24.88 -1.44
CA HIS A 244 32.43 -25.03 -1.01
C HIS A 244 33.12 -23.68 -1.15
N THR A 245 34.16 -23.47 -0.34
CA THR A 245 34.84 -22.17 -0.28
C THR A 245 35.61 -21.92 -1.59
N VAL A 246 35.18 -20.92 -2.36
CA VAL A 246 35.86 -20.49 -3.60
C VAL A 246 36.74 -19.24 -3.40
N PHE A 247 36.58 -18.54 -2.26
CA PHE A 247 37.37 -17.38 -1.87
C PHE A 247 37.45 -17.27 -0.34
N LYS A 248 38.64 -17.02 0.20
CA LYS A 248 38.83 -16.76 1.63
C LYS A 248 40.06 -15.88 1.86
N ASN A 249 39.92 -14.87 2.72
CA ASN A 249 40.99 -13.96 3.13
C ASN A 249 41.78 -13.34 1.97
N GLY A 250 41.06 -12.82 0.96
CA GLY A 250 41.71 -12.16 -0.20
C GLY A 250 42.21 -13.12 -1.28
N VAL A 251 42.12 -14.44 -1.06
CA VAL A 251 42.65 -15.44 -1.99
C VAL A 251 41.51 -16.26 -2.61
N VAL A 252 41.50 -16.36 -3.94
CA VAL A 252 40.63 -17.29 -4.68
C VAL A 252 41.14 -18.71 -4.46
N THR A 253 40.38 -19.52 -3.72
CA THR A 253 40.76 -20.89 -3.34
C THR A 253 40.32 -21.94 -4.35
N LYS A 254 39.37 -21.61 -5.23
CA LYS A 254 38.94 -22.47 -6.34
C LYS A 254 38.64 -21.62 -7.57
N LYS A 255 39.16 -22.04 -8.72
CA LYS A 255 38.80 -21.53 -10.05
C LYS A 255 38.20 -22.68 -10.84
N TYR A 256 37.21 -22.38 -11.68
CA TYR A 256 36.64 -23.35 -12.61
C TYR A 256 37.07 -22.98 -14.03
N SER A 257 37.46 -23.98 -14.79
CA SER A 257 37.55 -23.87 -16.23
C SER A 257 36.14 -23.76 -16.84
N PHE A 258 36.05 -23.18 -18.03
CA PHE A 258 34.77 -23.08 -18.73
C PHE A 258 34.20 -24.45 -19.11
N ASP A 259 35.06 -25.45 -19.33
CA ASP A 259 34.64 -26.83 -19.61
C ASP A 259 34.07 -27.53 -18.37
N GLU A 260 34.63 -27.30 -17.18
CA GLU A 260 34.03 -27.76 -15.92
C GLU A 260 32.65 -27.10 -15.68
N ILE A 261 32.52 -25.81 -15.97
CA ILE A 261 31.24 -25.10 -15.88
C ILE A 261 30.21 -25.73 -16.83
N ARG A 262 30.61 -26.01 -18.08
CA ARG A 262 29.74 -26.69 -19.06
C ARG A 262 29.36 -28.10 -18.62
N GLN A 263 30.27 -28.85 -18.01
CA GLN A 263 30.00 -30.18 -17.50
C GLN A 263 29.01 -30.14 -16.33
N ASN A 264 29.17 -29.19 -15.40
CA ASN A 264 28.26 -28.98 -14.28
C ASN A 264 26.86 -28.53 -14.72
N ALA A 265 26.77 -27.81 -15.84
CA ALA A 265 25.50 -27.34 -16.41
C ALA A 265 24.75 -28.38 -17.27
N LYS A 266 25.30 -29.60 -17.48
CA LYS A 266 24.58 -30.66 -18.18
C LYS A 266 23.39 -31.14 -17.34
N LEU A 267 22.18 -31.01 -17.88
CA LEU A 267 20.97 -31.56 -17.29
C LEU A 267 21.10 -33.07 -17.12
N LYS A 268 20.77 -33.60 -15.94
CA LYS A 268 20.77 -35.05 -15.70
C LYS A 268 19.55 -35.64 -16.42
N THR A 269 19.77 -36.69 -17.23
CA THR A 269 18.77 -37.33 -18.11
C THR A 269 17.53 -37.91 -17.42
N ASN A 270 17.45 -37.88 -16.08
CA ASN A 270 16.29 -38.35 -15.32
C ASN A 270 15.18 -37.29 -15.15
N GLU A 271 15.35 -36.06 -15.65
CA GLU A 271 14.29 -35.02 -15.60
C GLU A 271 13.31 -35.06 -16.78
N PHE A 272 13.45 -36.02 -17.70
CA PHE A 272 12.54 -36.18 -18.86
C PHE A 272 11.60 -37.40 -18.80
N SER A 273 11.56 -38.19 -17.73
CA SER A 273 10.70 -39.39 -17.65
C SER A 273 9.36 -39.18 -16.93
N ALA A 274 8.77 -37.98 -17.00
CA ALA A 274 7.42 -37.73 -16.49
C ALA A 274 6.63 -36.76 -17.40
N ALA A 275 6.57 -37.07 -18.69
CA ALA A 275 5.55 -36.55 -19.58
C ALA A 275 5.27 -37.58 -20.69
N SER A 276 4.58 -38.67 -20.34
CA SER A 276 4.02 -39.61 -21.30
C SER A 276 2.55 -39.88 -20.95
N HIS A 277 1.69 -39.33 -21.83
CA HIS A 277 0.25 -39.53 -22.03
C HIS A 277 -0.75 -39.10 -20.95
#